data_AF-A0A8I3VV91-F1
#
_entry.id   AF-A0A8I3VV91-F1
#
_cell.length_a   1.000
_cell.length_b   1.000
_cell.length_c   1.000
_cell.angle_alpha   90.00
_cell.angle_beta   90.00
_cell.angle_gamma   90.00
#
_symmetry.space_group_name_H-M   'P 1'
#
loop_
_entity.id
_entity.type
_entity.pdbx_description
1 polymer ?
#
loop_
_entity_poly.entity_id
_entity_poly.type
_entity_poly.pdbx_seq_one_letter_code
_entity_poly.pdbx_strand_id
1 'polypeptide(L)'
;MERTETIIKHFPHTPNNLKSSRNLVNSKTEDQRSEEKAQREANKKMEKQLQKDKQVYRATHCLLLLGAGESGKSTIVKQMKILHFNGFNGEGGEEDQQAARSNIFGMYYP
;
A
#
# COMPACT_ATOMS: atom_id res chain seq x y z
N MET A 1 -76.84 30.94 22.78
CA MET A 1 -75.52 30.27 22.86
C MET A 1 -75.37 29.45 21.59
N GLU A 2 -74.28 29.72 20.88
CA GLU A 2 -73.97 29.40 19.48
C GLU A 2 -74.10 27.90 19.16
N ARG A 3 -74.80 27.50 18.08
CA ARG A 3 -74.24 27.23 16.74
C ARG A 3 -72.84 26.60 16.78
N THR A 4 -72.75 25.31 16.49
CA THR A 4 -71.72 24.66 15.63
C THR A 4 -71.88 23.14 15.66
N GLU A 5 -72.89 22.63 14.95
CA GLU A 5 -72.75 21.31 14.34
C GLU A 5 -71.69 21.41 13.24
N THR A 6 -70.42 21.15 13.59
CA THR A 6 -69.36 21.16 12.59
C THR A 6 -68.30 20.09 12.90
N ILE A 7 -68.22 19.12 12.00
CA ILE A 7 -67.06 18.29 11.64
C ILE A 7 -66.76 17.08 12.54
N ILE A 8 -67.53 16.00 12.32
CA ILE A 8 -66.94 14.66 12.33
C ILE A 8 -65.72 14.69 11.40
N LYS A 9 -64.54 14.44 11.98
CA LYS A 9 -63.24 14.45 11.31
C LYS A 9 -63.23 13.45 10.15
N HIS A 10 -63.63 13.89 8.97
CA HIS A 10 -63.36 13.21 7.71
C HIS A 10 -61.89 13.47 7.34
N PHE A 11 -60.99 12.67 7.91
CA PHE A 11 -59.62 12.61 7.42
C PHE A 11 -59.62 11.80 6.12
N PRO A 12 -59.19 12.37 4.97
CA PRO A 12 -59.00 11.58 3.78
C PRO A 12 -57.85 10.60 4.01
N HIS A 13 -58.13 9.29 3.98
CA HIS A 13 -57.07 8.31 3.83
C HIS A 13 -56.44 8.52 2.46
N THR A 14 -55.17 8.89 2.43
CA THR A 14 -54.39 8.91 1.19
C THR A 14 -54.20 7.47 0.74
N PRO A 15 -54.64 7.08 -0.47
CA PRO A 15 -54.28 5.79 -1.01
C PRO A 15 -52.77 5.79 -1.28
N ASN A 16 -52.03 4.99 -0.50
CA ASN A 16 -50.63 4.67 -0.79
C ASN A 16 -50.56 3.83 -2.07
N ASN A 17 -50.54 4.51 -3.23
CA ASN A 17 -50.09 3.89 -4.47
C ASN A 17 -48.62 4.23 -4.69
N LEU A 18 -47.75 3.42 -4.09
CA LEU A 18 -46.36 3.31 -4.52
C LEU A 18 -46.15 1.92 -5.13
N LYS A 19 -46.85 1.63 -6.23
CA LYS A 19 -46.40 0.66 -7.21
C LYS A 19 -45.55 1.38 -8.24
N SER A 20 -44.23 1.37 -8.08
CA SER A 20 -43.36 0.98 -9.20
C SER A 20 -41.97 0.64 -8.69
N SER A 21 -41.74 -0.67 -8.70
CA SER A 21 -40.47 -1.32 -8.49
C SER A 21 -39.47 -0.88 -9.57
N ARG A 22 -38.25 -0.52 -9.12
CA ARG A 22 -36.94 -0.82 -9.72
C ARG A 22 -36.89 -0.87 -11.25
N ASN A 23 -36.18 0.09 -11.86
CA ASN A 23 -35.12 -0.17 -12.85
C ASN A 23 -34.55 1.16 -13.39
N LEU A 24 -33.57 1.72 -12.68
CA LEU A 24 -32.60 2.66 -13.25
C LEU A 24 -31.21 2.08 -13.00
N VAL A 25 -30.93 0.93 -13.60
CA VAL A 25 -29.60 0.32 -13.58
C VAL A 25 -29.27 -0.05 -15.02
N ASN A 26 -28.19 0.53 -15.53
CA ASN A 26 -27.50 0.26 -16.80
C ASN A 26 -27.78 1.19 -17.98
N SER A 27 -27.26 2.42 -17.89
CA SER A 27 -26.61 3.05 -19.04
C SER A 27 -25.24 3.58 -18.59
N LYS A 28 -24.29 2.66 -18.36
CA LYS A 28 -22.88 3.08 -18.20
C LYS A 28 -22.41 3.62 -19.55
N THR A 29 -21.90 4.83 -19.58
CA THR A 29 -21.23 5.37 -20.77
C THR A 29 -19.99 4.54 -21.08
N GLU A 30 -19.63 4.41 -22.36
CA GLU A 30 -18.46 3.62 -22.79
C GLU A 30 -17.17 4.11 -22.13
N ASP A 31 -17.06 5.41 -21.87
CA ASP A 31 -15.92 6.02 -21.14
C ASP A 31 -15.80 5.46 -19.72
N GLN A 32 -16.92 5.36 -18.99
CA GLN A 32 -16.92 4.81 -17.63
C GLN A 32 -16.56 3.32 -17.61
N ARG A 33 -16.94 2.58 -18.65
CA ARG A 33 -16.57 1.16 -18.80
C ARG A 33 -15.08 0.99 -19.12
N SER A 34 -14.52 1.90 -19.92
CA SER A 34 -13.10 1.95 -20.25
C SER A 34 -12.26 2.27 -19.01
N GLU A 35 -12.66 3.27 -18.23
CA GLU A 35 -12.02 3.65 -16.97
C GLU A 35 -12.05 2.51 -15.94
N GLU A 36 -13.20 1.85 -15.76
CA GLU A 36 -13.30 0.68 -14.89
C GLU A 36 -12.37 -0.45 -15.33
N LYS A 37 -12.21 -0.66 -16.63
CA LYS A 37 -11.28 -1.67 -17.17
C LYS A 37 -9.82 -1.29 -16.90
N ALA A 38 -9.44 -0.03 -17.16
CA ALA A 38 -8.10 0.48 -16.89
C ALA A 38 -7.76 0.38 -15.38
N GLN A 39 -8.71 0.73 -14.51
CA GLN A 39 -8.54 0.62 -13.06
C GLN A 39 -8.38 -0.84 -12.61
N ARG A 40 -9.16 -1.77 -13.17
CA ARG A 40 -9.01 -3.21 -12.89
C ARG A 40 -7.66 -3.74 -13.36
N GLU A 41 -7.18 -3.30 -14.52
CA GLU A 41 -5.86 -3.70 -15.03
C GLU A 41 -4.72 -3.14 -14.17
N ALA A 42 -4.82 -1.89 -13.72
CA ALA A 42 -3.88 -1.28 -12.78
C ALA A 42 -3.85 -2.03 -11.45
N ASN A 43 -5.02 -2.28 -10.86
CA ASN A 43 -5.14 -3.05 -9.62
C ASN A 43 -4.54 -4.46 -9.76
N LYS A 44 -4.79 -5.14 -10.89
CA LYS A 44 -4.21 -6.46 -11.16
C LYS A 44 -2.68 -6.42 -11.25
N LYS A 45 -2.09 -5.35 -11.80
CA LYS A 45 -0.63 -5.18 -11.84
C LYS A 45 -0.06 -4.96 -10.44
N MET A 46 -0.70 -4.11 -9.64
CA MET A 46 -0.30 -3.85 -8.24
C MET A 46 -0.34 -5.14 -7.41
N GLU A 47 -1.44 -5.89 -7.48
CA GLU A 47 -1.59 -7.15 -6.75
C GLU A 47 -0.51 -8.17 -7.13
N LYS A 48 -0.20 -8.30 -8.42
CA LYS A 48 0.89 -9.17 -8.88
C LYS A 48 2.25 -8.75 -8.32
N GLN A 49 2.52 -7.45 -8.24
CA GLN A 49 3.77 -6.94 -7.67
C GLN A 49 3.84 -7.24 -6.17
N LEU A 50 2.76 -6.96 -5.42
CA LEU A 50 2.68 -7.26 -4.00
C LEU A 50 2.89 -8.74 -3.68
N GLN A 51 2.36 -9.64 -4.50
CA GLN A 51 2.57 -11.08 -4.33
C GLN A 51 4.03 -11.49 -4.52
N LYS A 52 4.72 -10.92 -5.52
CA LYS A 52 6.16 -11.14 -5.71
C LYS A 52 6.97 -10.60 -4.54
N ASP A 53 6.70 -9.37 -4.10
CA ASP A 53 7.42 -8.73 -3.00
C ASP A 53 7.21 -9.49 -1.69
N LYS A 54 5.99 -10.01 -1.46
CA LYS A 54 5.68 -10.87 -0.32
C LYS A 54 6.46 -12.19 -0.36
N GLN A 55 6.64 -12.79 -1.53
CA GLN A 55 7.44 -14.00 -1.68
C GLN A 55 8.91 -13.73 -1.39
N VAL A 56 9.47 -12.65 -1.93
CA VAL A 56 10.86 -12.21 -1.65
C VAL A 56 11.03 -11.94 -0.16
N TYR A 57 10.15 -11.16 0.45
CA TYR A 57 10.20 -10.86 1.88
C TYR A 57 10.15 -12.11 2.75
N ARG A 58 9.30 -13.08 2.41
CA ARG A 58 9.21 -14.37 3.11
C ARG A 58 10.47 -15.24 2.95
N ALA A 59 11.18 -15.11 1.84
CA ALA A 59 12.45 -15.80 1.61
C ALA A 59 13.65 -15.10 2.27
N THR A 60 13.51 -13.82 2.63
CA THR A 60 14.55 -13.02 3.30
C THR A 60 14.64 -13.37 4.79
N HIS A 61 15.86 -13.65 5.25
CA HIS A 61 16.13 -13.92 6.67
C HIS A 61 16.56 -12.62 7.37
N CYS A 62 15.71 -12.07 8.23
CA CYS A 62 16.00 -10.87 9.02
C CYS A 62 16.79 -11.24 10.29
N LEU A 63 18.04 -10.78 10.39
CA LEU A 63 18.91 -10.98 11.55
C LEU A 63 19.09 -9.67 12.31
N LEU A 64 18.97 -9.73 13.64
CA LEU A 64 19.20 -8.60 14.54
C LEU A 64 20.50 -8.81 15.32
N LEU A 65 21.41 -7.82 15.28
CA LEU A 65 22.65 -7.85 16.04
C LEU A 65 22.52 -6.94 17.27
N LEU A 66 22.71 -7.50 18.46
CA LEU A 66 22.63 -6.80 19.74
C LEU A 66 23.98 -6.83 20.47
N GLY A 67 24.27 -5.78 21.23
CA GLY A 67 25.51 -5.65 22.00
C GLY A 67 25.83 -4.19 22.34
N ALA A 68 26.76 -3.98 23.28
CA ALA A 68 27.24 -2.65 23.69
C ALA A 68 27.83 -1.84 22.51
N GLY A 69 27.99 -0.53 22.66
CA GLY A 69 28.43 0.38 21.58
C GLY A 69 29.64 -0.13 20.79
N GLU A 70 30.67 -0.62 21.47
CA GLU A 70 31.96 -1.03 20.92
C GLU A 70 32.09 -2.54 20.62
N SER A 71 31.00 -3.31 20.74
CA SER A 71 31.00 -4.77 20.56
C SER A 71 31.23 -5.27 19.12
N GLY A 72 31.55 -4.38 18.17
CA GLY A 72 31.90 -4.79 16.80
C GLY A 72 30.72 -5.19 15.89
N LYS A 73 29.47 -4.82 16.24
CA LYS A 73 28.28 -5.08 15.40
C LYS A 73 28.43 -4.56 13.96
N SER A 74 29.04 -3.39 13.79
CA SER A 74 29.32 -2.79 12.49
C SER A 74 30.32 -3.61 11.67
N THR A 75 31.33 -4.19 12.33
CA THR A 75 32.32 -5.08 11.70
C THR A 75 31.66 -6.31 11.11
N ILE A 76 30.74 -6.97 11.83
CA ILE A 76 30.03 -8.15 11.31
C ILE A 76 29.22 -7.81 10.06
N VAL A 77 28.51 -6.67 10.06
CA VAL A 77 27.75 -6.22 8.89
C VAL A 77 28.68 -5.89 7.71
N LYS A 78 29.85 -5.28 7.95
CA LYS A 78 30.86 -5.01 6.91
C LYS A 78 31.42 -6.30 6.30
N GLN A 79 31.76 -7.29 7.12
CA GLN A 79 32.24 -8.59 6.63
C GLN A 79 31.16 -9.32 5.81
N MET A 80 29.90 -9.27 6.25
CA MET A 80 28.79 -9.86 5.48
C MET A 80 28.62 -9.21 4.11
N LYS A 81 28.81 -7.89 3.99
CA LYS A 81 28.80 -7.21 2.69
C LYS A 81 29.93 -7.67 1.78
N ILE A 82 31.16 -7.78 2.31
CA ILE A 82 32.34 -8.20 1.53
C ILE A 82 32.18 -9.64 1.02
N LEU A 83 31.61 -10.54 1.82
CA LEU A 83 31.48 -11.95 1.47
C LEU A 83 30.30 -12.25 0.53
N HIS A 84 29.16 -11.59 0.70
CA HIS A 84 27.90 -12.00 0.06
C HIS A 84 27.37 -11.04 -1.01
N PHE A 85 27.77 -9.77 -0.99
CA PHE A 85 27.47 -8.85 -2.07
C PHE A 85 28.64 -8.93 -3.04
N ASN A 86 28.41 -9.35 -4.29
CA ASN A 86 29.45 -9.47 -5.33
C ASN A 86 30.44 -8.32 -5.19
N GLY A 87 31.65 -8.62 -4.69
CA GLY A 87 32.68 -7.64 -4.44
C GLY A 87 32.87 -6.83 -5.71
N PHE A 88 32.61 -5.53 -5.63
CA PHE A 88 32.88 -4.58 -6.71
C PHE A 88 32.50 -5.12 -8.10
N ASN A 89 31.23 -5.53 -8.29
CA ASN A 89 30.76 -5.96 -9.61
C ASN A 89 30.94 -4.77 -10.57
N GLY A 90 31.94 -4.86 -11.44
CA GLY A 90 32.55 -3.78 -12.22
C GLY A 90 31.68 -3.09 -13.28
N GLU A 91 30.38 -2.93 -13.03
CA GLU A 91 29.47 -2.08 -13.80
C GLU A 91 29.08 -0.79 -13.08
N GLY A 92 29.68 -0.54 -11.91
CA GLY A 92 29.67 0.75 -11.22
C GLY A 92 31.10 1.09 -10.84
N GLY A 93 31.96 1.27 -11.83
CA GLY A 93 33.38 1.56 -11.67
C GLY A 93 33.65 2.95 -11.12
N GLU A 94 33.13 3.27 -9.95
CA GLU A 94 33.65 4.29 -9.03
C GLU A 94 33.36 3.80 -7.61
N GLU A 95 34.31 3.02 -7.07
CA GLU A 95 34.42 2.85 -5.63
C GLU A 95 34.64 4.27 -5.11
N ASP A 96 33.62 4.85 -4.50
CA ASP A 96 33.72 6.15 -3.86
C ASP A 96 34.96 6.09 -2.96
N GLN A 97 36.07 6.71 -3.38
CA GLN A 97 37.34 6.66 -2.62
C GLN A 97 37.11 7.19 -1.20
N GLN A 98 36.07 8.01 -1.02
CA GLN A 98 35.54 8.46 0.26
C GLN A 98 35.00 7.32 1.15
N ALA A 99 34.27 6.34 0.59
CA ALA A 99 33.73 5.20 1.32
C ALA A 99 34.82 4.19 1.71
N ALA A 100 35.79 3.95 0.83
CA ALA A 100 36.97 3.15 1.14
C ALA A 100 37.83 3.82 2.24
N ARG A 101 38.06 5.14 2.13
CA ARG A 101 38.75 5.95 3.15
C ARG A 101 38.00 5.97 4.48
N SER A 102 36.67 6.09 4.48
CA SER A 102 35.84 6.05 5.68
C SER A 102 35.93 4.69 6.39
N ASN A 103 35.98 3.60 5.62
CA ASN A 103 36.14 2.25 6.17
C ASN A 103 37.52 2.02 6.80
N ILE A 104 38.60 2.58 6.24
CA ILE A 104 39.95 2.54 6.81
C ILE A 104 40.09 3.47 8.03
N PHE A 105 39.58 4.69 7.95
CA PHE A 105 39.74 5.67 9.03
C PHE A 105 38.90 5.32 10.27
N GLY A 106 37.71 4.73 10.07
CA GLY A 106 36.87 4.23 11.16
C GLY A 106 37.33 2.91 11.79
N MET A 107 38.42 2.31 11.31
CA MET A 107 39.09 1.17 11.97
C MET A 107 40.34 1.59 12.76
N TYR A 108 40.79 2.86 12.63
CA TYR A 108 42.07 3.33 13.17
C TYR A 108 41.96 4.38 14.29
N TYR A 109 40.75 4.74 14.72
CA TYR A 109 40.55 5.61 15.88
C TYR A 109 39.48 5.03 16.82
N PRO A 110 39.80 4.84 18.11
CA PRO A 110 38.85 4.36 19.12
C PRO A 110 37.71 5.35 19.38
#